data_AF-A0A8B8Q2U3-F1
#
_entry.id   AF-A0A8B8Q2U3-F1
#
_cell.length_a   1.000
_cell.length_b   1.000
_cell.length_c   1.000
_cell.angle_alpha   90.00
_cell.angle_beta   90.00
_cell.angle_gamma   90.00
#
_symmetry.space_group_name_H-M   'P 1'
#
loop_
_entity.id
_entity.type
_entity.pdbx_description
1 polymer ?
#
loop_
_entity_poly.entity_id
_entity_poly.type
_entity_poly.pdbx_seq_one_letter_code
_entity_poly.pdbx_strand_id
1 'polypeptide(L)'
;MEQFHNDDLEYVVDDYYDEFYDDDNPFSDSESPLGTDVEMVDSDFEDDFESNKQKTDTSAFEARNGKDIQGIPWERMNYTRDKYREKRLKQYKNYESLSRSREELDKECLQVEKGKNFYDFQFNTRLVKSTIVHFQLRNLLWSSSKHDVYLMQNYSVMHWSALLRRSKEVLNVAKPIVPTLKRPGLLSQSLSRVQISTMAIKDNLLVAGGFQGELICKFMSQPGVAFCSKVTADDNAITNSVDISRNQAGSLRVVTANNDAQVRVFDTENFACLNRFNFDWCVNNTSVSPDGKLLAILGDSVECLIADAQSGKTVNSLKGHLDYSFASAWHPNGQILATGNQDTTCRLWDIRNPSQSFAVLKGNMGAIRAIKFTSDGRFMAMAEPADFVHIFDTQSGYVKGQEIDLFGEIAGISFSPDTEALFVGIADRTYGSLLEFNRRRCNSYLDSIL
;
A
#
# COMPACT_ATOMS: atom_id res chain seq x y z
N MET A 1 28.21 8.10 11.96
CA MET A 1 28.48 9.30 11.15
C MET A 1 29.17 8.84 9.88
N GLU A 2 28.36 8.52 8.87
CA GLU A 2 28.73 8.67 7.47
C GLU A 2 27.57 9.50 6.90
N GLN A 3 27.89 10.70 6.41
CA GLN A 3 26.94 11.58 5.74
C GLN A 3 26.58 10.94 4.40
N PHE A 4 25.37 10.38 4.29
CA PHE A 4 24.77 10.14 2.98
C PHE A 4 24.66 11.50 2.28
N HIS A 5 25.52 11.72 1.27
CA HIS A 5 25.39 12.86 0.39
C HIS A 5 24.18 12.61 -0.50
N ASN A 6 23.26 13.58 -0.50
CA ASN A 6 21.99 13.57 -1.24
C ASN A 6 22.18 13.77 -2.77
N ASP A 7 23.41 13.78 -3.25
CA ASP A 7 23.75 14.11 -4.65
C ASP A 7 23.67 12.91 -5.60
N ASP A 8 23.41 11.68 -5.10
CA ASP A 8 23.19 10.48 -5.92
C ASP A 8 21.69 10.23 -6.26
N LEU A 9 20.81 11.21 -6.00
CA LEU A 9 19.35 11.12 -6.21
C LEU A 9 18.83 11.94 -7.41
N GLU A 10 19.70 12.66 -8.11
CA GLU A 10 19.42 13.11 -9.48
C GLU A 10 19.81 11.97 -10.45
N TYR A 11 18.92 11.63 -11.40
CA TYR A 11 19.01 10.51 -12.38
C TYR A 11 18.43 9.15 -11.97
N VAL A 12 17.19 9.10 -11.47
CA VAL A 12 16.39 7.85 -11.47
C VAL A 12 15.10 7.99 -12.30
N VAL A 13 15.19 8.68 -13.43
CA VAL A 13 14.15 8.64 -14.48
C VAL A 13 14.70 8.18 -15.83
N ASP A 14 16.00 8.37 -16.09
CA ASP A 14 16.61 8.01 -17.40
C ASP A 14 17.59 6.82 -17.37
N ASP A 15 18.17 6.41 -16.23
CA ASP A 15 19.19 5.34 -16.18
C ASP A 15 18.64 3.90 -15.97
N TYR A 16 17.33 3.70 -16.18
CA TYR A 16 16.75 2.36 -16.39
C TYR A 16 16.49 2.07 -17.89
N TYR A 17 17.15 2.83 -18.77
CA TYR A 17 17.21 2.60 -20.22
C TYR A 17 18.68 2.65 -20.69
N ASP A 18 19.40 1.56 -20.46
CA ASP A 18 20.48 1.02 -21.30
C ASP A 18 21.45 0.24 -20.40
N GLU A 19 21.19 -1.06 -20.27
CA GLU A 19 22.21 -2.12 -20.33
C GLU A 19 21.53 -3.46 -20.03
N PHE A 20 21.80 -4.45 -20.89
CA PHE A 20 21.21 -5.78 -21.01
C PHE A 20 19.88 -5.88 -21.78
N TYR A 21 19.97 -5.96 -23.10
CA TYR A 21 19.52 -7.11 -23.90
C TYR A 21 20.18 -7.04 -25.29
N ASP A 22 21.31 -7.75 -25.47
CA ASP A 22 21.69 -8.28 -26.80
C ASP A 22 21.05 -9.68 -26.95
N ASP A 23 20.42 -9.89 -28.09
CA ASP A 23 19.92 -11.14 -28.70
C ASP A 23 18.93 -12.01 -27.91
N ASP A 24 17.64 -11.77 -28.14
CA ASP A 24 16.78 -12.61 -29.01
C ASP A 24 15.32 -12.26 -28.71
N ASN A 25 14.74 -11.44 -29.58
CA ASN A 25 13.34 -11.05 -29.53
C ASN A 25 12.54 -11.95 -30.49
N PRO A 26 11.81 -13.00 -30.04
CA PRO A 26 10.99 -13.81 -30.94
C PRO A 26 9.63 -13.15 -31.22
N PHE A 27 9.45 -11.86 -30.90
CA PHE A 27 8.21 -11.13 -31.11
C PHE A 27 8.41 -9.97 -32.10
N SER A 28 8.79 -10.31 -33.33
CA SER A 28 8.57 -9.46 -34.50
C SER A 28 8.17 -10.33 -35.68
N ASP A 29 6.91 -10.24 -36.11
CA ASP A 29 6.54 -10.60 -37.48
C ASP A 29 6.20 -9.32 -38.25
N SER A 30 6.79 -9.28 -39.44
CA SER A 30 6.97 -8.22 -40.43
C SER A 30 5.71 -7.68 -41.10
N GLU A 31 5.75 -6.39 -41.48
CA GLU A 31 4.89 -5.77 -42.51
C GLU A 31 5.31 -6.20 -43.94
N SER A 32 4.37 -6.53 -44.83
CA SER A 32 3.85 -5.73 -46.00
C SER A 32 3.82 -6.62 -47.28
N PRO A 33 3.22 -6.26 -48.46
CA PRO A 33 2.47 -5.05 -48.88
C PRO A 33 1.16 -5.30 -49.72
N LEU A 34 0.55 -4.20 -50.19
CA LEU A 34 -0.69 -4.00 -50.99
C LEU A 34 -0.98 -4.95 -52.18
N GLY A 35 -2.29 -5.10 -52.49
CA GLY A 35 -2.80 -5.40 -53.85
C GLY A 35 -4.32 -5.67 -54.00
N THR A 36 -5.10 -4.63 -54.34
CA THR A 36 -6.29 -4.56 -55.25
C THR A 36 -7.50 -5.53 -55.20
N ASP A 37 -8.67 -4.92 -54.96
CA ASP A 37 -10.05 -5.09 -55.49
C ASP A 37 -10.49 -6.40 -56.18
N VAL A 38 -11.59 -7.01 -55.69
CA VAL A 38 -12.81 -7.41 -56.46
C VAL A 38 -14.03 -7.55 -55.51
N GLU A 39 -15.20 -7.12 -56.01
CA GLU A 39 -16.53 -6.98 -55.39
C GLU A 39 -17.36 -8.26 -55.10
N MET A 40 -18.40 -8.04 -54.26
CA MET A 40 -19.75 -8.67 -54.17
C MET A 40 -19.98 -9.96 -53.35
N VAL A 41 -20.84 -9.89 -52.30
CA VAL A 41 -22.31 -10.16 -52.27
C VAL A 41 -22.78 -10.26 -50.80
N ASP A 42 -23.96 -9.67 -50.54
CA ASP A 42 -24.74 -9.64 -49.28
C ASP A 42 -24.89 -10.98 -48.53
N SER A 43 -24.92 -10.92 -47.18
CA SER A 43 -26.05 -11.48 -46.40
C SER A 43 -25.98 -11.05 -44.93
N ASP A 44 -27.15 -10.69 -44.41
CA ASP A 44 -27.45 -10.26 -43.05
C ASP A 44 -26.89 -11.20 -41.97
N PHE A 45 -26.10 -10.68 -41.03
CA PHE A 45 -25.96 -11.25 -39.70
C PHE A 45 -25.76 -10.15 -38.65
N GLU A 46 -26.50 -10.30 -37.56
CA GLU A 46 -26.75 -9.35 -36.50
C GLU A 46 -25.48 -8.78 -35.85
N ASP A 47 -25.58 -7.52 -35.43
CA ASP A 47 -24.59 -6.71 -34.71
C ASP A 47 -24.08 -7.43 -33.44
N ASP A 48 -23.01 -8.22 -33.57
CA ASP A 48 -22.28 -8.80 -32.45
C ASP A 48 -21.21 -7.80 -31.97
N PHE A 49 -21.68 -6.70 -31.37
CA PHE A 49 -20.86 -5.61 -30.79
C PHE A 49 -20.15 -6.02 -29.46
N GLU A 50 -19.68 -7.26 -29.33
CA GLU A 50 -18.97 -7.76 -28.15
C GLU A 50 -17.55 -8.31 -28.40
N SER A 51 -16.96 -8.08 -29.58
CA SER A 51 -15.79 -8.85 -30.02
C SER A 51 -14.49 -8.06 -30.22
N ASN A 52 -14.13 -7.09 -29.34
CA ASN A 52 -12.74 -6.57 -29.35
C ASN A 52 -12.19 -5.90 -28.08
N LYS A 53 -12.64 -6.30 -26.88
CA LYS A 53 -11.87 -6.03 -25.65
C LYS A 53 -11.14 -7.30 -25.26
N GLN A 54 -9.82 -7.33 -25.44
CA GLN A 54 -8.97 -8.36 -24.85
C GLN A 54 -9.37 -8.50 -23.38
N LYS A 55 -9.97 -9.64 -23.00
CA LYS A 55 -10.50 -9.89 -21.64
C LYS A 55 -9.33 -10.03 -20.68
N THR A 56 -8.81 -8.88 -20.25
CA THR A 56 -7.66 -8.77 -19.35
C THR A 56 -8.03 -9.15 -17.91
N ASP A 57 -9.29 -8.99 -17.54
CA ASP A 57 -9.74 -9.20 -16.17
C ASP A 57 -9.90 -10.70 -15.86
N THR A 58 -9.87 -11.04 -14.58
CA THR A 58 -10.09 -12.41 -14.10
C THR A 58 -11.18 -12.41 -13.04
N SER A 59 -12.23 -13.19 -13.28
CA SER A 59 -13.31 -13.43 -12.32
C SER A 59 -12.98 -14.59 -11.38
N ALA A 60 -13.62 -14.64 -10.21
CA ALA A 60 -13.52 -15.79 -9.30
C ALA A 60 -13.92 -17.12 -9.98
N PHE A 61 -14.88 -17.11 -10.91
CA PHE A 61 -15.29 -18.31 -11.64
C PHE A 61 -14.15 -18.84 -12.52
N GLU A 62 -13.52 -17.97 -13.33
CA GLU A 62 -12.38 -18.36 -14.15
C GLU A 62 -11.20 -18.83 -13.30
N ALA A 63 -10.93 -18.14 -12.18
CA ALA A 63 -9.85 -18.52 -11.28
C ALA A 63 -10.05 -19.90 -10.65
N ARG A 64 -11.28 -20.22 -10.23
CA ARG A 64 -11.64 -21.58 -9.74
C ARG A 64 -11.51 -22.64 -10.83
N ASN A 65 -11.62 -22.26 -12.10
CA ASN A 65 -11.42 -23.15 -13.25
C ASN A 65 -9.96 -23.19 -13.73
N GLY A 66 -9.00 -22.70 -12.93
CA GLY A 66 -7.56 -22.82 -13.18
C GLY A 66 -6.92 -21.62 -13.90
N LYS A 67 -7.67 -20.55 -14.20
CA LYS A 67 -7.07 -19.30 -14.68
C LYS A 67 -6.27 -18.65 -13.54
N ASP A 68 -5.09 -18.14 -13.82
CA ASP A 68 -4.33 -17.37 -12.83
C ASP A 68 -5.11 -16.12 -12.37
N ILE A 69 -5.07 -15.81 -11.07
CA ILE A 69 -5.85 -14.70 -10.49
C ILE A 69 -5.48 -13.33 -11.08
N GLN A 70 -4.24 -13.15 -11.54
CA GLN A 70 -3.80 -11.95 -12.26
C GLN A 70 -4.02 -12.05 -13.78
N GLY A 71 -4.43 -13.22 -14.26
CA GLY A 71 -4.61 -13.52 -15.68
C GLY A 71 -3.29 -13.67 -16.41
N ILE A 72 -2.23 -14.10 -15.71
CA ILE A 72 -0.93 -14.44 -16.31
C ILE A 72 -1.09 -15.76 -17.07
N PRO A 73 -0.84 -15.80 -18.40
CA PRO A 73 -1.02 -16.99 -19.21
C PRO A 73 0.22 -17.90 -19.12
N TRP A 74 0.43 -18.52 -17.97
CA TRP A 74 1.58 -19.40 -17.71
C TRP A 74 1.71 -20.53 -18.74
N GLU A 75 0.61 -20.99 -19.31
CA GLU A 75 0.55 -22.02 -20.36
C GLU A 75 1.19 -21.58 -21.69
N ARG A 76 1.35 -20.27 -21.90
CA ARG A 76 2.00 -19.70 -23.09
C ARG A 76 3.46 -19.34 -22.86
N MET A 77 4.00 -19.59 -21.67
CA MET A 77 5.35 -19.22 -21.28
C MET A 77 6.30 -20.42 -21.25
N ASN A 78 7.59 -20.16 -21.39
CA ASN A 78 8.65 -21.18 -21.36
C ASN A 78 8.94 -21.73 -19.95
N TYR A 79 8.28 -21.21 -18.92
CA TYR A 79 8.44 -21.61 -17.54
C TYR A 79 7.07 -21.71 -16.85
N THR A 80 6.94 -22.68 -15.95
CA THR A 80 5.76 -22.79 -15.10
C THR A 80 5.78 -21.71 -14.03
N ARG A 81 4.60 -21.41 -13.47
CA ARG A 81 4.44 -20.49 -12.33
C ARG A 81 5.42 -20.80 -11.18
N ASP A 82 5.55 -22.08 -10.82
CA ASP A 82 6.42 -22.51 -9.72
C ASP A 82 7.90 -22.31 -10.04
N LYS A 83 8.35 -22.66 -11.25
CA LYS A 83 9.73 -22.41 -11.69
C LYS A 83 10.06 -20.91 -11.68
N TYR A 84 9.11 -20.09 -12.10
CA TYR A 84 9.27 -18.64 -12.06
C TYR A 84 9.36 -18.13 -10.61
N ARG A 85 8.49 -18.61 -9.71
CA ARG A 85 8.52 -18.30 -8.26
C ARG A 85 9.85 -18.68 -7.61
N GLU A 86 10.37 -19.88 -7.88
CA GLU A 86 11.68 -20.32 -7.37
C GLU A 86 12.81 -19.40 -7.83
N LYS A 87 12.82 -19.04 -9.13
CA LYS A 87 13.80 -18.11 -9.69
C LYS A 87 13.66 -16.73 -9.06
N ARG A 88 12.43 -16.25 -8.90
CA ARG A 88 12.08 -14.96 -8.31
C ARG A 88 12.62 -14.84 -6.88
N LEU A 89 12.44 -15.86 -6.03
CA LEU A 89 12.97 -15.89 -4.67
C LEU A 89 14.50 -15.90 -4.61
N LYS A 90 15.18 -16.59 -5.54
CA LYS A 90 16.65 -16.64 -5.60
C LYS A 90 17.27 -15.33 -6.10
N GLN A 91 16.57 -14.61 -6.98
CA GLN A 91 17.08 -13.40 -7.63
C GLN A 91 16.67 -12.11 -6.91
N TYR A 92 15.67 -12.16 -6.02
CA TYR A 92 15.24 -10.98 -5.29
C TYR A 92 16.33 -10.51 -4.33
N LYS A 93 16.76 -9.25 -4.50
CA LYS A 93 17.80 -8.63 -3.68
C LYS A 93 17.18 -7.83 -2.54
N ASN A 94 17.51 -8.20 -1.30
CA ASN A 94 17.20 -7.41 -0.13
C ASN A 94 18.33 -6.43 0.18
N TYR A 95 17.95 -5.26 0.68
CA TYR A 95 18.87 -4.25 1.18
C TYR A 95 18.75 -4.23 2.72
N GLU A 96 19.26 -5.25 3.38
CA GLU A 96 19.15 -5.38 4.84
C GLU A 96 20.52 -5.24 5.51
N SER A 97 20.54 -4.60 6.68
CA SER A 97 21.71 -4.40 7.52
C SER A 97 21.49 -5.10 8.86
N LEU A 98 21.65 -6.43 8.87
CA LEU A 98 21.39 -7.24 10.06
C LEU A 98 22.62 -7.32 10.96
N SER A 99 22.44 -7.06 12.26
CA SER A 99 23.50 -7.27 13.26
C SER A 99 23.75 -8.74 13.60
N ARG A 100 22.85 -9.64 13.17
CA ARG A 100 22.91 -11.09 13.40
C ARG A 100 22.42 -11.88 12.19
N SER A 101 22.69 -13.18 12.17
CA SER A 101 22.35 -14.04 11.02
C SER A 101 20.83 -14.24 10.86
N ARG A 102 20.42 -14.53 9.63
CA ARG A 102 19.01 -14.84 9.31
C ARG A 102 18.51 -16.09 10.02
N GLU A 103 19.38 -17.09 10.20
CA GLU A 103 19.05 -18.32 10.92
C GLU A 103 18.72 -18.08 12.39
N GLU A 104 19.36 -17.09 13.03
CA GLU A 104 19.04 -16.70 14.40
C GLU A 104 17.72 -15.94 14.47
N LEU A 105 17.47 -15.03 13.53
CA LEU A 105 16.21 -14.31 13.45
C LEU A 105 15.02 -15.26 13.21
N ASP A 106 15.23 -16.27 12.37
CA ASP A 106 14.23 -17.29 12.06
C ASP A 106 13.82 -18.12 13.29
N LYS A 107 14.74 -18.32 14.25
CA LYS A 107 14.45 -19.03 15.51
C LYS A 107 13.52 -18.23 16.43
N GLU A 108 13.48 -16.90 16.31
CA GLU A 108 12.54 -16.05 17.05
C GLU A 108 11.15 -16.02 16.41
N CYS A 109 11.07 -16.38 15.14
CA CYS A 109 9.83 -16.28 14.38
C CYS A 109 8.82 -17.34 14.84
N LEU A 110 7.60 -16.86 15.08
CA LEU A 110 6.45 -17.69 15.39
C LEU A 110 6.22 -18.67 14.23
N GLN A 111 6.03 -19.95 14.57
CA GLN A 111 5.62 -20.95 13.59
C GLN A 111 4.15 -20.76 13.25
N VAL A 112 3.90 -20.43 11.98
CA VAL A 112 2.54 -20.17 11.48
C VAL A 112 2.07 -21.34 10.61
N GLU A 113 0.91 -21.89 10.96
CA GLU A 113 0.18 -22.83 10.12
C GLU A 113 -0.35 -22.10 8.88
N LYS A 114 0.33 -22.30 7.75
CA LYS A 114 -0.07 -21.77 6.44
C LYS A 114 -1.24 -22.57 5.84
N GLY A 115 -1.88 -22.02 4.81
CA GLY A 115 -2.93 -22.70 4.03
C GLY A 115 -4.35 -22.52 4.57
N LYS A 116 -4.57 -21.58 5.50
CA LYS A 116 -5.93 -21.13 5.82
C LYS A 116 -6.42 -20.17 4.73
N ASN A 117 -7.74 -20.10 4.57
CA ASN A 117 -8.41 -19.16 3.68
C ASN A 117 -9.39 -18.31 4.49
N PHE A 118 -9.00 -17.08 4.79
CA PHE A 118 -9.80 -16.09 5.50
C PHE A 118 -10.51 -15.12 4.53
N TYR A 119 -9.90 -14.86 3.37
CA TYR A 119 -10.42 -14.05 2.28
C TYR A 119 -10.31 -14.80 0.96
N ASP A 120 -11.42 -15.01 0.27
CA ASP A 120 -11.47 -15.70 -1.01
C ASP A 120 -11.32 -14.70 -2.16
N PHE A 121 -10.56 -15.06 -3.20
CA PHE A 121 -10.43 -14.23 -4.40
C PHE A 121 -11.78 -14.01 -5.05
N GLN A 122 -12.08 -12.75 -5.38
CA GLN A 122 -13.35 -12.35 -5.99
C GLN A 122 -13.17 -11.86 -7.42
N PHE A 123 -12.22 -10.96 -7.65
CA PHE A 123 -12.06 -10.31 -8.94
C PHE A 123 -10.68 -9.68 -9.09
N ASN A 124 -10.21 -9.62 -10.33
CA ASN A 124 -9.03 -8.87 -10.73
C ASN A 124 -9.37 -7.98 -11.91
N THR A 125 -8.98 -6.69 -11.86
CA THR A 125 -9.07 -5.80 -13.00
C THR A 125 -7.73 -5.20 -13.39
N ARG A 126 -7.45 -5.18 -14.70
CA ARG A 126 -6.29 -4.48 -15.30
C ARG A 126 -6.63 -3.07 -15.78
N LEU A 127 -7.89 -2.64 -15.64
CA LEU A 127 -8.34 -1.29 -16.03
C LEU A 127 -7.77 -0.19 -15.12
N VAL A 128 -7.51 -0.54 -13.86
CA VAL A 128 -6.84 0.34 -12.89
C VAL A 128 -5.59 -0.37 -12.39
N LYS A 129 -4.46 0.32 -12.43
CA LYS A 129 -3.18 -0.20 -11.96
C LYS A 129 -2.44 0.86 -11.20
N SER A 130 -1.77 0.45 -10.14
CA SER A 130 -1.07 1.39 -9.27
C SER A 130 0.25 1.84 -9.88
N THR A 131 0.63 3.10 -9.61
CA THR A 131 1.96 3.62 -9.88
C THR A 131 2.67 3.86 -8.56
N ILE A 132 3.87 3.30 -8.43
CA ILE A 132 4.76 3.50 -7.30
C ILE A 132 5.86 4.45 -7.75
N VAL A 133 6.17 5.44 -6.92
CA VAL A 133 7.22 6.43 -7.18
C VAL A 133 8.43 6.27 -6.24
N HIS A 134 8.26 5.53 -5.13
CA HIS A 134 9.33 5.26 -4.17
C HIS A 134 9.49 3.76 -3.93
N PHE A 135 10.71 3.24 -3.84
CA PHE A 135 10.95 1.81 -3.60
C PHE A 135 10.62 1.33 -2.17
N GLN A 136 10.40 2.23 -1.20
CA GLN A 136 10.02 1.88 0.18
C GLN A 136 8.57 2.19 0.55
N LEU A 137 7.94 3.22 -0.01
CA LEU A 137 6.63 3.71 0.46
C LEU A 137 5.49 3.01 -0.26
N ARG A 138 4.54 2.42 0.47
CA ARG A 138 3.45 1.55 -0.07
C ARG A 138 2.04 1.88 0.47
N ASN A 139 1.80 3.11 0.90
CA ASN A 139 0.46 3.57 1.31
C ASN A 139 -0.25 4.28 0.16
N LEU A 140 -0.44 3.60 -0.98
CA LEU A 140 -1.01 4.18 -2.22
C LEU A 140 -2.36 3.58 -2.62
N LEU A 141 -2.99 2.82 -1.73
CA LEU A 141 -4.29 2.19 -1.93
C LEU A 141 -5.12 2.26 -0.65
N TRP A 142 -6.38 2.68 -0.78
CA TRP A 142 -7.30 2.81 0.34
C TRP A 142 -8.74 2.49 -0.03
N SER A 143 -9.46 1.77 0.82
CA SER A 143 -10.88 1.50 0.64
C SER A 143 -11.72 2.30 1.64
N SER A 144 -12.83 2.85 1.16
CA SER A 144 -13.80 3.60 1.99
C SER A 144 -15.07 2.79 2.26
N SER A 145 -15.31 1.75 1.47
CA SER A 145 -16.41 0.80 1.60
C SER A 145 -15.97 -0.54 0.99
N LYS A 146 -16.81 -1.58 1.10
CA LYS A 146 -16.63 -2.83 0.35
C LYS A 146 -16.54 -2.63 -1.17
N HIS A 147 -17.07 -1.53 -1.68
CA HIS A 147 -17.23 -1.31 -3.11
C HIS A 147 -16.45 -0.13 -3.65
N ASP A 148 -15.84 0.69 -2.79
CA ASP A 148 -15.19 1.94 -3.17
C ASP A 148 -13.74 1.95 -2.73
N VAL A 149 -12.86 1.88 -3.73
CA VAL A 149 -11.40 1.83 -3.56
C VAL A 149 -10.78 3.01 -4.25
N TYR A 150 -9.72 3.55 -3.68
CA TYR A 150 -8.94 4.64 -4.22
C TYR A 150 -7.50 4.21 -4.33
N LEU A 151 -6.86 4.52 -5.45
CA LEU A 151 -5.49 4.15 -5.71
C LEU A 151 -4.77 5.20 -6.53
N MET A 152 -3.47 5.30 -6.33
CA MET A 152 -2.61 6.17 -7.14
C MET A 152 -2.31 5.53 -8.49
N GLN A 153 -2.61 6.24 -9.58
CA GLN A 153 -2.28 5.85 -10.96
C GLN A 153 -1.71 7.05 -11.70
N ASN A 154 -0.45 6.93 -12.13
CA ASN A 154 0.35 7.99 -12.77
C ASN A 154 0.42 9.27 -11.93
N TYR A 155 -0.37 10.30 -12.29
CA TYR A 155 -0.47 11.59 -11.59
C TYR A 155 -1.89 11.83 -11.06
N SER A 156 -2.65 10.77 -10.86
CA SER A 156 -4.05 10.86 -10.47
C SER A 156 -4.39 9.87 -9.37
N VAL A 157 -5.16 10.33 -8.40
CA VAL A 157 -5.88 9.41 -7.52
C VAL A 157 -7.16 9.01 -8.24
N MET A 158 -7.29 7.71 -8.48
CA MET A 158 -8.44 7.11 -9.14
C MET A 158 -9.34 6.50 -8.08
N HIS A 159 -10.65 6.73 -8.19
CA HIS A 159 -11.68 5.95 -7.52
C HIS A 159 -12.08 4.79 -8.43
N TRP A 160 -12.15 3.59 -7.89
CA TRP A 160 -12.69 2.39 -8.52
C TRP A 160 -13.91 1.93 -7.74
N SER A 161 -15.04 1.83 -8.44
CA SER A 161 -16.24 1.18 -7.92
C SER A 161 -16.21 -0.30 -8.30
N ALA A 162 -15.97 -1.19 -7.33
CA ALA A 162 -16.03 -2.63 -7.53
C ALA A 162 -17.46 -3.10 -7.85
N LEU A 163 -18.48 -2.39 -7.36
CA LEU A 163 -19.88 -2.69 -7.67
C LEU A 163 -20.23 -2.33 -9.12
N LEU A 164 -19.87 -1.13 -9.57
CA LEU A 164 -20.22 -0.64 -10.92
C LEU A 164 -19.19 -1.02 -11.99
N ARG A 165 -18.03 -1.53 -11.58
CA ARG A 165 -16.87 -1.84 -12.44
C ARG A 165 -16.43 -0.64 -13.28
N ARG A 166 -16.36 0.54 -12.65
CA ARG A 166 -16.01 1.82 -13.29
C ARG A 166 -14.99 2.58 -12.46
N SER A 167 -14.11 3.28 -13.16
CA SER A 167 -13.15 4.20 -12.56
C SER A 167 -13.55 5.65 -12.78
N LYS A 168 -13.16 6.52 -11.84
CA LYS A 168 -13.31 7.97 -11.92
C LYS A 168 -12.08 8.65 -11.33
N GLU A 169 -11.54 9.64 -12.02
CA GLU A 169 -10.47 10.48 -11.46
C GLU A 169 -11.04 11.38 -10.36
N VAL A 170 -10.41 11.39 -9.17
CA VAL A 170 -10.86 12.19 -8.02
C VAL A 170 -9.88 13.31 -7.64
N LEU A 171 -8.61 13.15 -7.96
CA LEU A 171 -7.57 14.16 -7.79
C LEU A 171 -6.55 14.00 -8.93
N ASN A 172 -6.20 15.09 -9.60
CA ASN A 172 -5.15 15.12 -10.61
C ASN A 172 -4.06 16.11 -10.17
N VAL A 173 -2.85 15.60 -9.96
CA VAL A 173 -1.68 16.36 -9.50
C VAL A 173 -0.72 16.73 -10.64
N ALA A 174 -1.02 16.35 -11.89
CA ALA A 174 -0.23 16.76 -13.05
C ALA A 174 -0.38 18.25 -13.37
N LYS A 175 -1.57 18.80 -13.09
CA LYS A 175 -1.88 20.23 -13.28
C LYS A 175 -1.63 21.01 -11.98
N PRO A 176 -1.39 22.33 -12.06
CA PRO A 176 -1.33 23.17 -10.88
C PRO A 176 -2.60 23.05 -10.03
N ILE A 177 -2.41 22.76 -8.75
CA ILE A 177 -3.46 22.65 -7.75
C ILE A 177 -3.58 24.00 -7.06
N VAL A 178 -4.75 24.61 -7.19
CA VAL A 178 -5.09 25.84 -6.48
C VAL A 178 -6.11 25.48 -5.39
N PRO A 179 -5.82 25.75 -4.10
CA PRO A 179 -6.73 25.46 -3.02
C PRO A 179 -7.99 26.33 -3.13
N THR A 180 -9.14 25.70 -2.92
CA THR A 180 -10.46 26.34 -3.03
C THR A 180 -10.89 27.02 -1.75
N LEU A 181 -10.47 26.50 -0.60
CA LEU A 181 -10.78 27.11 0.69
C LEU A 181 -9.86 28.31 0.94
N LYS A 182 -10.46 29.50 1.08
CA LYS A 182 -9.74 30.71 1.49
C LYS A 182 -10.32 31.19 2.82
N ARG A 183 -9.54 31.09 3.90
CA ARG A 183 -9.90 31.58 5.24
C ARG A 183 -8.77 32.44 5.79
N PRO A 184 -9.06 33.48 6.59
CA PRO A 184 -8.02 34.24 7.29
C PRO A 184 -7.15 33.32 8.14
N GLY A 185 -5.82 33.41 8.00
CA GLY A 185 -4.85 32.58 8.72
C GLY A 185 -4.57 31.19 8.12
N LEU A 186 -5.29 30.78 7.08
CA LEU A 186 -4.98 29.55 6.35
C LEU A 186 -3.76 29.75 5.44
N LEU A 187 -2.64 29.12 5.78
CA LEU A 187 -1.40 29.16 5.00
C LEU A 187 -1.43 28.12 3.87
N SER A 188 -2.36 28.27 2.92
CA SER A 188 -2.43 27.40 1.75
C SER A 188 -1.61 27.96 0.60
N GLN A 189 -0.87 27.11 -0.11
CA GLN A 189 -0.07 27.46 -1.27
C GLN A 189 -0.46 26.60 -2.47
N SER A 190 -0.44 27.18 -3.66
CA SER A 190 -0.63 26.39 -4.88
C SER A 190 0.55 25.45 -5.08
N LEU A 191 0.26 24.23 -5.52
CA LEU A 191 1.26 23.21 -5.82
C LEU A 191 1.24 22.86 -7.30
N SER A 192 2.32 22.30 -7.83
CA SER A 192 2.38 21.85 -9.21
C SER A 192 3.28 20.64 -9.34
N ARG A 193 2.91 19.68 -10.21
CA ARG A 193 3.71 18.48 -10.52
C ARG A 193 4.04 17.63 -9.28
N VAL A 194 3.08 17.48 -8.37
CA VAL A 194 3.29 16.71 -7.14
C VAL A 194 3.40 15.23 -7.49
N GLN A 195 4.44 14.57 -6.99
CA GLN A 195 4.54 13.10 -7.01
C GLN A 195 4.03 12.59 -5.67
N ILE A 196 2.90 11.88 -5.68
CA ILE A 196 2.27 11.38 -4.45
C ILE A 196 3.07 10.19 -3.91
N SER A 197 3.60 10.32 -2.70
CA SER A 197 4.34 9.28 -1.97
C SER A 197 3.44 8.43 -1.07
N THR A 198 2.31 8.98 -0.62
CA THR A 198 1.45 8.36 0.39
C THR A 198 0.05 8.98 0.36
N MET A 199 -0.96 8.21 0.75
CA MET A 199 -2.33 8.71 0.88
C MET A 199 -3.10 7.98 1.99
N ALA A 200 -4.11 8.66 2.51
CA ALA A 200 -5.08 8.12 3.45
C ALA A 200 -6.46 8.70 3.15
N ILE A 201 -7.50 7.89 3.35
CA ILE A 201 -8.89 8.33 3.22
C ILE A 201 -9.65 7.92 4.47
N LYS A 202 -10.37 8.87 5.05
CA LYS A 202 -11.24 8.58 6.20
C LYS A 202 -12.45 9.47 6.16
N ASP A 203 -13.60 8.86 6.37
CA ASP A 203 -14.90 9.50 6.24
C ASP A 203 -15.00 10.18 4.85
N ASN A 204 -15.02 11.52 4.82
CA ASN A 204 -15.12 12.32 3.59
C ASN A 204 -13.79 12.99 3.18
N LEU A 205 -12.69 12.73 3.90
CA LEU A 205 -11.42 13.42 3.70
C LEU A 205 -10.40 12.50 3.02
N LEU A 206 -9.92 12.92 1.86
CA LEU A 206 -8.75 12.38 1.19
C LEU A 206 -7.55 13.26 1.53
N VAL A 207 -6.47 12.64 1.98
CA VAL A 207 -5.18 13.27 2.22
C VAL A 207 -4.12 12.57 1.38
N ALA A 208 -3.30 13.35 0.69
CA ALA A 208 -2.13 12.87 -0.05
C ALA A 208 -0.88 13.63 0.38
N GLY A 209 0.21 12.91 0.60
CA GLY A 209 1.55 13.45 0.82
C GLY A 209 2.38 13.35 -0.46
N GLY A 210 3.29 14.29 -0.66
CA GLY A 210 4.18 14.34 -1.83
C GLY A 210 5.67 14.18 -1.53
N PHE A 211 6.46 14.03 -2.59
CA PHE A 211 7.92 13.84 -2.56
C PHE A 211 8.72 15.06 -2.12
N GLN A 212 8.18 16.27 -2.26
CA GLN A 212 8.83 17.52 -1.83
C GLN A 212 8.13 18.11 -0.61
N GLY A 213 7.60 17.23 0.24
CA GLY A 213 6.99 17.61 1.50
C GLY A 213 5.62 18.25 1.34
N GLU A 214 4.95 17.97 0.23
CA GLU A 214 3.61 18.46 0.00
C GLU A 214 2.59 17.72 0.86
N LEU A 215 1.54 18.45 1.23
CA LEU A 215 0.32 17.92 1.82
C LEU A 215 -0.87 18.45 1.02
N ILE A 216 -1.74 17.56 0.56
CA ILE A 216 -2.96 17.87 -0.18
C ILE A 216 -4.14 17.27 0.58
N CYS A 217 -5.15 18.09 0.86
CA CYS A 217 -6.37 17.69 1.53
C CYS A 217 -7.58 18.02 0.66
N LYS A 218 -8.40 17.02 0.37
CA LYS A 218 -9.60 17.13 -0.46
C LYS A 218 -10.79 16.50 0.24
N PHE A 219 -11.90 17.25 0.34
CA PHE A 219 -13.18 16.69 0.69
C PHE A 219 -13.81 16.01 -0.53
N MET A 220 -14.24 14.75 -0.38
CA MET A 220 -14.82 13.96 -1.47
C MET A 220 -16.20 14.48 -1.89
N SER A 221 -16.93 15.08 -0.95
CA SER A 221 -18.23 15.72 -1.18
C SER A 221 -18.15 17.08 -1.88
N GLN A 222 -16.97 17.68 -2.01
CA GLN A 222 -16.79 19.02 -2.59
C GLN A 222 -15.92 18.96 -3.86
N PRO A 223 -16.19 19.81 -4.87
CA PRO A 223 -15.30 19.95 -6.01
C PRO A 223 -13.99 20.65 -5.59
N GLY A 224 -12.88 20.27 -6.24
CA GLY A 224 -11.57 20.89 -6.00
C GLY A 224 -10.84 20.40 -4.74
N VAL A 225 -9.67 20.97 -4.49
CA VAL A 225 -8.81 20.69 -3.34
C VAL A 225 -9.12 21.70 -2.24
N ALA A 226 -9.35 21.24 -1.01
CA ALA A 226 -9.69 22.12 0.10
C ALA A 226 -8.45 22.86 0.60
N PHE A 227 -7.34 22.14 0.77
CA PHE A 227 -6.07 22.70 1.23
C PHE A 227 -4.91 22.01 0.53
N CYS A 228 -3.88 22.78 0.21
CA CYS A 228 -2.58 22.23 -0.13
C CYS A 228 -1.46 23.20 0.27
N SER A 229 -0.29 22.67 0.61
CA SER A 229 0.94 23.43 0.90
C SER A 229 2.14 22.49 0.97
N LYS A 230 3.36 23.02 0.84
CA LYS A 230 4.55 22.36 1.40
C LYS A 230 4.51 22.49 2.92
N VAL A 231 4.74 21.41 3.66
CA VAL A 231 4.68 21.38 5.13
C VAL A 231 6.06 21.49 5.80
N THR A 232 7.10 21.46 4.98
CA THR A 232 8.51 21.54 5.35
C THR A 232 9.20 22.62 4.53
N ALA A 233 10.34 23.11 5.05
CA ALA A 233 11.20 24.06 4.36
C ALA A 233 12.37 23.38 3.63
N ASP A 234 12.58 22.08 3.84
CA ASP A 234 13.58 21.29 3.15
C ASP A 234 13.00 20.78 1.83
N ASP A 235 13.61 21.15 0.70
CA ASP A 235 13.12 20.77 -0.62
C ASP A 235 13.27 19.27 -0.92
N ASN A 236 14.10 18.56 -0.15
CA ASN A 236 14.30 17.10 -0.26
C ASN A 236 13.42 16.31 0.72
N ALA A 237 12.58 16.99 1.49
CA ALA A 237 11.86 16.33 2.55
C ALA A 237 10.56 15.67 2.07
N ILE A 238 10.58 14.36 1.84
CA ILE A 238 9.42 13.55 1.45
C ILE A 238 8.41 13.46 2.61
N THR A 239 7.12 13.58 2.30
CA THR A 239 6.04 13.15 3.20
C THR A 239 5.91 11.63 3.11
N ASN A 240 6.60 10.91 3.99
CA ASN A 240 6.70 9.44 3.96
C ASN A 240 5.38 8.74 4.31
N SER A 241 4.65 9.26 5.29
CA SER A 241 3.35 8.70 5.65
C SER A 241 2.35 9.76 6.08
N VAL A 242 1.09 9.52 5.78
CA VAL A 242 -0.04 10.29 6.30
C VAL A 242 -1.02 9.33 6.98
N ASP A 243 -1.52 9.74 8.15
CA ASP A 243 -2.58 9.04 8.88
C ASP A 243 -3.70 10.03 9.24
N ILE A 244 -4.92 9.52 9.32
CA ILE A 244 -6.10 10.30 9.70
C ILE A 244 -6.73 9.67 10.94
N SER A 245 -6.59 10.34 12.07
CA SER A 245 -7.02 9.85 13.37
C SER A 245 -7.99 10.81 14.05
N ARG A 246 -8.73 10.32 15.04
CA ARG A 246 -9.52 11.18 15.92
C ARG A 246 -8.70 11.39 17.19
N ASN A 247 -8.65 12.62 17.67
CA ASN A 247 -8.08 12.89 18.99
C ASN A 247 -9.04 12.42 20.09
N GLN A 248 -8.63 12.58 21.35
CA GLN A 248 -9.45 12.22 22.52
C GLN A 248 -10.79 12.95 22.58
N ALA A 249 -10.90 14.14 21.97
CA ALA A 249 -12.14 14.92 21.89
C ALA A 249 -13.03 14.52 20.69
N GLY A 250 -12.61 13.56 19.86
CA GLY A 250 -13.33 13.10 18.67
C GLY A 250 -13.07 13.93 17.41
N SER A 251 -12.33 15.04 17.50
CA SER A 251 -11.96 15.87 16.36
C SER A 251 -10.97 15.14 15.45
N LEU A 252 -11.19 15.23 14.14
CA LEU A 252 -10.34 14.57 13.15
C LEU A 252 -9.01 15.36 13.00
N ARG A 253 -7.90 14.62 12.91
CA ARG A 253 -6.55 15.14 12.77
C ARG A 253 -5.86 14.44 11.60
N VAL A 254 -5.02 15.18 10.91
CA VAL A 254 -4.08 14.61 9.92
C VAL A 254 -2.71 14.60 10.58
N VAL A 255 -2.06 13.45 10.59
CA VAL A 255 -0.69 13.28 11.09
C VAL A 255 0.20 12.94 9.91
N THR A 256 1.30 13.67 9.74
CA THR A 256 2.29 13.40 8.69
C THR A 256 3.61 13.01 9.34
N ALA A 257 4.27 12.00 8.78
CA ALA A 257 5.68 11.72 9.04
C ALA A 257 6.50 12.09 7.81
N ASN A 258 7.62 12.75 8.04
CA ASN A 258 8.50 13.23 7.01
C ASN A 258 9.94 12.76 7.31
N ASN A 259 10.75 12.60 6.26
CA ASN A 259 12.17 12.28 6.39
C ASN A 259 13.01 13.44 6.98
N ASP A 260 12.47 14.65 7.13
CA ASP A 260 13.11 15.76 7.86
C ASP A 260 13.08 15.60 9.40
N ALA A 261 12.99 14.36 9.86
CA ALA A 261 12.90 13.95 11.25
C ALA A 261 11.71 14.54 12.03
N GLN A 262 10.65 14.98 11.33
CA GLN A 262 9.47 15.57 11.98
C GLN A 262 8.20 14.76 11.78
N VAL A 263 7.38 14.75 12.84
CA VAL A 263 5.96 14.44 12.77
C VAL A 263 5.15 15.72 12.98
N ARG A 264 4.18 15.95 12.10
CA ARG A 264 3.32 17.14 12.13
C ARG A 264 1.87 16.74 12.30
N VAL A 265 1.14 17.48 13.14
CA VAL A 265 -0.29 17.26 13.38
C VAL A 265 -1.07 18.47 12.90
N PHE A 266 -2.06 18.24 12.04
CA PHE A 266 -2.93 19.26 11.48
C PHE A 266 -4.36 19.07 11.95
N ASP A 267 -5.03 20.19 12.21
CA ASP A 267 -6.48 20.22 12.34
C ASP A 267 -7.17 20.00 10.99
N THR A 268 -8.34 19.39 10.96
CA THR A 268 -9.06 19.12 9.70
C THR A 268 -10.13 20.15 9.37
N GLU A 269 -10.53 21.00 10.32
CA GLU A 269 -11.52 22.05 10.08
C GLU A 269 -10.86 23.25 9.38
N ASN A 270 -9.63 23.58 9.78
CA ASN A 270 -8.88 24.72 9.29
C ASN A 270 -7.48 24.39 8.75
N PHE A 271 -7.05 23.12 8.70
CA PHE A 271 -5.72 22.72 8.20
C PHE A 271 -4.54 23.46 8.86
N ALA A 272 -4.74 23.98 10.06
CA ALA A 272 -3.70 24.60 10.85
C ALA A 272 -2.77 23.52 11.41
N CYS A 273 -1.46 23.74 11.28
CA CYS A 273 -0.47 22.91 11.94
C CYS A 273 -0.54 23.17 13.46
N LEU A 274 -1.02 22.20 14.22
CA LEU A 274 -1.18 22.28 15.67
C LEU A 274 0.12 21.97 16.39
N ASN A 275 0.83 20.94 15.95
CA ASN A 275 2.05 20.46 16.58
C ASN A 275 3.11 20.07 15.54
N ARG A 276 4.38 20.21 15.95
CA ARG A 276 5.56 19.72 15.24
C ARG A 276 6.47 19.04 16.26
N PHE A 277 6.71 17.76 16.09
CA PHE A 277 7.55 16.95 16.96
C PHE A 277 8.81 16.56 16.21
N ASN A 278 9.97 16.90 16.76
CA ASN A 278 11.28 16.54 16.22
C ASN A 278 11.77 15.23 16.84
N PHE A 279 12.42 14.40 16.03
CA PHE A 279 13.10 13.18 16.42
C PHE A 279 14.55 13.22 15.94
N ASP A 280 15.37 12.26 16.38
CA ASP A 280 16.81 12.24 16.10
C ASP A 280 17.15 11.69 14.70
N TRP A 281 16.15 11.26 13.94
CA TRP A 281 16.30 10.54 12.66
C TRP A 281 15.08 10.71 11.74
N CYS A 282 15.25 10.43 10.45
CA CYS A 282 14.21 10.51 9.42
C CYS A 282 12.99 9.65 9.75
N VAL A 283 11.78 10.20 9.79
CA VAL A 283 10.59 9.43 10.15
C VAL A 283 9.97 8.81 8.89
N ASN A 284 10.04 7.49 8.78
CA ASN A 284 9.52 6.71 7.65
C ASN A 284 8.03 6.36 7.80
N ASN A 285 7.55 6.19 9.02
CA ASN A 285 6.14 5.93 9.27
C ASN A 285 5.68 6.43 10.64
N THR A 286 4.42 6.86 10.73
CA THR A 286 3.75 7.09 12.00
C THR A 286 2.31 6.59 11.97
N SER A 287 1.79 6.16 13.13
CA SER A 287 0.38 5.83 13.31
C SER A 287 -0.09 6.22 14.70
N VAL A 288 -1.37 6.61 14.80
CA VAL A 288 -1.98 7.02 16.07
C VAL A 288 -2.75 5.87 16.70
N SER A 289 -2.63 5.70 18.01
CA SER A 289 -3.43 4.72 18.75
C SER A 289 -4.95 5.00 18.60
N PRO A 290 -5.82 3.98 18.67
CA PRO A 290 -7.26 4.15 18.48
C PRO A 290 -7.92 5.15 19.45
N ASP A 291 -7.36 5.31 20.65
CA ASP A 291 -7.81 6.27 21.66
C ASP A 291 -7.20 7.67 21.49
N GLY A 292 -6.35 7.88 20.48
CA GLY A 292 -5.74 9.16 20.15
C GLY A 292 -4.68 9.63 21.15
N LYS A 293 -4.17 8.75 22.02
CA LYS A 293 -3.22 9.12 23.09
C LYS A 293 -1.77 8.91 22.73
N LEU A 294 -1.47 7.91 21.91
CA LEU A 294 -0.10 7.50 21.60
C LEU A 294 0.18 7.62 20.11
N LEU A 295 1.42 7.97 19.78
CA LEU A 295 1.99 7.90 18.45
C LEU A 295 3.03 6.78 18.43
N ALA A 296 2.95 5.91 17.43
CA ALA A 296 4.07 5.08 17.03
C ALA A 296 4.91 5.87 16.02
N ILE A 297 6.22 5.95 16.25
CA ILE A 297 7.19 6.66 15.41
C ILE A 297 8.22 5.64 14.94
N LEU A 298 8.36 5.52 13.62
CA LEU A 298 9.24 4.57 12.93
C LEU A 298 10.08 5.31 11.90
N GLY A 299 11.34 4.93 11.73
CA GLY A 299 12.24 5.60 10.81
C GLY A 299 13.62 4.96 10.72
N ASP A 300 14.64 5.80 10.57
CA ASP A 300 16.05 5.39 10.46
C ASP A 300 16.65 5.01 11.83
N SER A 301 15.91 4.14 12.53
CA SER A 301 16.27 3.54 13.80
C SER A 301 15.71 2.13 13.85
N VAL A 302 16.42 1.26 14.57
CA VAL A 302 15.97 -0.10 14.88
C VAL A 302 14.87 -0.14 15.94
N GLU A 303 14.60 1.00 16.60
CA GLU A 303 13.59 1.13 17.64
C GLU A 303 12.32 1.78 17.10
N CYS A 304 11.16 1.34 17.63
CA CYS A 304 9.92 2.10 17.50
C CYS A 304 9.73 2.95 18.75
N LEU A 305 9.66 4.27 18.59
CA LEU A 305 9.34 5.15 19.71
C LEU A 305 7.83 5.22 19.89
N ILE A 306 7.38 5.10 21.14
CA ILE A 306 6.01 5.40 21.56
C ILE A 306 6.04 6.77 22.21
N ALA A 307 5.32 7.73 21.63
CA ALA A 307 5.26 9.10 22.11
C ALA A 307 3.83 9.49 22.52
N ASP A 308 3.70 10.40 23.49
CA ASP A 308 2.42 11.02 23.82
C ASP A 308 1.96 11.92 22.66
N ALA A 309 0.74 11.72 22.16
CA ALA A 309 0.24 12.38 20.96
C ALA A 309 0.00 13.90 21.13
N GLN A 310 -0.11 14.37 22.38
CA GLN A 310 -0.35 15.78 22.67
C GLN A 310 0.96 16.57 22.78
N SER A 311 1.98 15.99 23.43
CA SER A 311 3.25 16.65 23.75
C SER A 311 4.41 16.22 22.85
N GLY A 312 4.28 15.10 22.14
CA GLY A 312 5.35 14.49 21.34
C GLY A 312 6.46 13.86 22.16
N LYS A 313 6.34 13.84 23.49
CA LYS A 313 7.37 13.26 24.37
C LYS A 313 7.36 11.75 24.26
N THR A 314 8.52 11.16 24.01
CA THR A 314 8.72 9.72 24.07
C THR A 314 8.41 9.19 25.47
N VAL A 315 7.46 8.26 25.55
CA VAL A 315 7.07 7.58 26.79
C VAL A 315 7.63 6.15 26.87
N ASN A 316 7.91 5.53 25.72
CA ASN A 316 8.52 4.21 25.66
C ASN A 316 9.29 4.00 24.35
N SER A 317 10.10 2.94 24.32
CA SER A 317 10.78 2.47 23.11
C SER A 317 10.66 0.96 22.98
N LEU A 318 10.25 0.50 21.81
CA LEU A 318 10.12 -0.91 21.46
C LEU A 318 11.38 -1.37 20.74
N LYS A 319 12.10 -2.30 21.36
CA LYS A 319 13.42 -2.77 20.91
C LYS A 319 13.36 -4.22 20.46
N GLY A 320 14.00 -4.53 19.35
CA GLY A 320 14.15 -5.92 18.88
C GLY A 320 14.28 -6.05 17.36
N HIS A 321 13.77 -5.09 16.59
CA HIS A 321 14.08 -5.04 15.16
C HIS A 321 15.58 -4.84 14.92
N LEU A 322 16.05 -5.26 13.76
CA LEU A 322 17.47 -5.22 13.41
C LEU A 322 17.82 -4.16 12.37
N ASP A 323 16.81 -3.51 11.78
CA ASP A 323 16.98 -2.55 10.69
C ASP A 323 15.83 -1.51 10.73
N TYR A 324 15.65 -0.71 9.70
CA TYR A 324 14.68 0.39 9.66
C TYR A 324 13.25 -0.07 9.42
N SER A 325 12.31 0.61 10.08
CA SER A 325 10.89 0.28 10.03
C SER A 325 10.12 1.20 9.09
N PHE A 326 9.16 0.63 8.35
CA PHE A 326 8.41 1.34 7.30
C PHE A 326 6.89 1.23 7.42
N ALA A 327 6.41 0.37 8.32
CA ALA A 327 4.98 0.17 8.52
C ALA A 327 4.65 -0.02 10.00
N SER A 328 3.55 0.59 10.43
CA SER A 328 2.92 0.29 11.70
C SER A 328 1.41 0.21 11.55
N ALA A 329 0.78 -0.57 12.43
CA ALA A 329 -0.67 -0.59 12.58
C ALA A 329 -1.07 -0.94 14.01
N TRP A 330 -2.01 -0.17 14.55
CA TRP A 330 -2.63 -0.48 15.83
C TRP A 330 -3.78 -1.47 15.63
N HIS A 331 -3.84 -2.47 16.49
CA HIS A 331 -5.05 -3.27 16.64
C HIS A 331 -6.17 -2.38 17.22
N PRO A 332 -7.45 -2.52 16.79
CA PRO A 332 -8.53 -1.63 17.21
C PRO A 332 -8.81 -1.61 18.73
N ASN A 333 -8.37 -2.63 19.48
CA ASN A 333 -8.43 -2.62 20.95
C ASN A 333 -7.42 -1.66 21.62
N GLY A 334 -6.49 -1.07 20.87
CA GLY A 334 -5.47 -0.13 21.34
C GLY A 334 -4.35 -0.73 22.20
N GLN A 335 -4.33 -2.06 22.38
CA GLN A 335 -3.35 -2.75 23.24
C GLN A 335 -2.22 -3.39 22.44
N ILE A 336 -2.44 -3.66 21.16
CA ILE A 336 -1.46 -4.30 20.29
C ILE A 336 -1.01 -3.32 19.21
N LEU A 337 0.30 -3.19 19.06
CA LEU A 337 0.93 -2.52 17.93
C LEU A 337 1.69 -3.55 17.10
N ALA A 338 1.56 -3.48 15.78
CA ALA A 338 2.37 -4.23 14.84
C ALA A 338 3.34 -3.29 14.14
N THR A 339 4.60 -3.69 13.99
CA THR A 339 5.64 -2.93 13.28
C THR A 339 6.27 -3.80 12.20
N GLY A 340 6.50 -3.24 11.01
CA GLY A 340 7.03 -3.93 9.84
C GLY A 340 8.37 -3.32 9.41
N ASN A 341 9.33 -4.18 9.11
CA ASN A 341 10.74 -3.80 9.10
C ASN A 341 11.51 -4.33 7.88
N GLN A 342 12.64 -3.67 7.61
CA GLN A 342 13.62 -4.05 6.61
C GLN A 342 14.26 -5.43 6.87
N ASP A 343 14.33 -5.85 8.14
CA ASP A 343 14.75 -7.19 8.58
C ASP A 343 13.81 -8.34 8.16
N THR A 344 12.79 -8.03 7.35
CA THR A 344 11.75 -8.93 6.81
C THR A 344 10.78 -9.50 7.85
N THR A 345 10.82 -8.96 9.07
CA THR A 345 9.90 -9.37 10.11
C THR A 345 8.83 -8.32 10.36
N CYS A 346 7.70 -8.79 10.85
CA CYS A 346 6.72 -7.99 11.55
C CYS A 346 6.74 -8.37 13.04
N ARG A 347 6.98 -7.40 13.93
CA ARG A 347 6.93 -7.63 15.38
C ARG A 347 5.62 -7.15 15.95
N LEU A 348 5.09 -7.92 16.90
CA LEU A 348 3.85 -7.64 17.61
C LEU A 348 4.15 -7.30 19.07
N TRP A 349 3.61 -6.19 19.53
CA TRP A 349 3.91 -5.60 20.83
C TRP A 349 2.63 -5.43 21.64
N ASP A 350 2.64 -5.85 22.90
CA ASP A 350 1.61 -5.46 23.86
C ASP A 350 2.08 -4.16 24.52
N ILE A 351 1.40 -3.05 24.27
CA ILE A 351 1.85 -1.73 24.77
C ILE A 351 1.75 -1.61 26.29
N ARG A 352 1.07 -2.55 26.96
CA ARG A 352 1.00 -2.62 28.43
C ARG A 352 2.27 -3.26 29.00
N ASN A 353 2.99 -4.04 28.19
CA ASN A 353 4.28 -4.61 28.51
C ASN A 353 5.25 -4.49 27.31
N PRO A 354 5.76 -3.27 27.03
CA PRO A 354 6.53 -2.97 25.83
C PRO A 354 7.98 -3.47 25.87
N SER A 355 8.38 -4.19 26.91
CA SER A 355 9.77 -4.64 27.12
C SER A 355 10.27 -5.59 26.04
N GLN A 356 9.38 -6.36 25.41
CA GLN A 356 9.68 -7.28 24.32
C GLN A 356 8.44 -7.51 23.44
N SER A 357 8.68 -7.86 22.17
CA SER A 357 7.60 -8.32 21.28
C SER A 357 7.10 -9.70 21.75
N PHE A 358 5.79 -9.90 21.81
CA PHE A 358 5.21 -11.20 22.18
C PHE A 358 5.16 -12.19 21.02
N ALA A 359 5.30 -11.70 19.78
CA ALA A 359 5.39 -12.53 18.58
C ALA A 359 6.20 -11.82 17.49
N VAL A 360 6.88 -12.61 16.67
CA VAL A 360 7.63 -12.17 15.48
C VAL A 360 7.11 -12.98 14.29
N LEU A 361 6.59 -12.31 13.29
CA LEU A 361 6.07 -12.91 12.06
C LEU A 361 7.07 -12.69 10.94
N LYS A 362 7.25 -13.70 10.09
CA LYS A 362 8.26 -13.71 9.04
C LYS A 362 7.64 -13.49 7.65
N GLY A 363 8.24 -12.61 6.86
CA GLY A 363 8.02 -12.52 5.42
C GLY A 363 8.77 -13.60 4.63
N ASN A 364 8.35 -13.86 3.40
CA ASN A 364 8.93 -14.88 2.54
C ASN A 364 10.16 -14.38 1.77
N MET A 365 10.11 -13.14 1.28
CA MET A 365 11.05 -12.64 0.27
C MET A 365 11.71 -11.34 0.69
N GLY A 366 10.99 -10.40 1.29
CA GLY A 366 11.53 -9.09 1.63
C GLY A 366 10.86 -8.38 2.78
N ALA A 367 11.19 -7.09 2.88
CA ALA A 367 10.81 -6.24 3.99
C ALA A 367 9.29 -6.02 4.12
N ILE A 368 8.79 -5.82 5.34
CA ILE A 368 7.35 -5.58 5.54
C ILE A 368 7.04 -4.09 5.34
N ARG A 369 6.26 -3.76 4.30
CA ARG A 369 5.99 -2.39 3.84
C ARG A 369 4.61 -1.84 4.13
N ALA A 370 3.65 -2.71 4.42
CA ALA A 370 2.33 -2.29 4.87
C ALA A 370 1.79 -3.29 5.88
N ILE A 371 1.09 -2.78 6.90
CA ILE A 371 0.37 -3.58 7.88
C ILE A 371 -1.01 -2.93 8.07
N LYS A 372 -2.07 -3.75 8.14
CA LYS A 372 -3.43 -3.31 8.45
C LYS A 372 -4.13 -4.34 9.33
N PHE A 373 -4.86 -3.88 10.33
CA PHE A 373 -5.85 -4.70 11.03
C PHE A 373 -7.23 -4.51 10.38
N THR A 374 -8.06 -5.54 10.41
CA THR A 374 -9.50 -5.37 10.18
C THR A 374 -10.10 -4.52 11.31
N SER A 375 -11.18 -3.78 11.02
CA SER A 375 -11.81 -2.89 12.00
C SER A 375 -12.40 -3.64 13.20
N ASP A 376 -12.76 -4.91 13.05
CA ASP A 376 -13.17 -5.82 14.13
C ASP A 376 -11.99 -6.45 14.89
N GLY A 377 -10.75 -6.22 14.43
CA GLY A 377 -9.53 -6.76 15.01
C GLY A 377 -9.31 -8.26 14.78
N ARG A 378 -10.18 -8.95 14.03
CA ARG A 378 -10.09 -10.40 13.85
C ARG A 378 -8.92 -10.84 12.97
N PHE A 379 -8.50 -10.02 12.02
CA PHE A 379 -7.41 -10.33 11.12
C PHE A 379 -6.40 -9.20 11.02
N MET A 380 -5.15 -9.56 10.76
CA MET A 380 -4.08 -8.64 10.42
C MET A 380 -3.50 -9.03 9.07
N ALA A 381 -3.40 -8.10 8.14
CA ALA A 381 -2.65 -8.29 6.91
C ALA A 381 -1.30 -7.58 7.00
N MET A 382 -0.25 -8.21 6.47
CA MET A 382 1.03 -7.55 6.18
C MET A 382 1.42 -7.82 4.72
N ALA A 383 1.98 -6.81 4.05
CA ALA A 383 2.48 -6.93 2.68
C ALA A 383 3.98 -6.71 2.63
N GLU A 384 4.62 -7.55 1.83
CA GLU A 384 6.01 -7.39 1.39
C GLU A 384 6.12 -6.31 0.29
N PRO A 385 7.31 -5.94 -0.20
CA PRO A 385 7.43 -4.91 -1.23
C PRO A 385 6.84 -5.41 -2.57
N ALA A 386 6.82 -6.72 -2.76
CA ALA A 386 6.32 -7.42 -3.92
C ALA A 386 5.82 -8.82 -3.52
N ASP A 387 5.01 -9.39 -4.39
CA ASP A 387 4.66 -10.81 -4.49
C ASP A 387 3.86 -11.47 -3.36
N PHE A 388 3.99 -11.03 -2.10
CA PHE A 388 3.34 -11.71 -0.97
C PHE A 388 2.54 -10.76 -0.07
N VAL A 389 1.29 -11.16 0.18
CA VAL A 389 0.47 -10.61 1.26
C VAL A 389 0.10 -11.74 2.22
N HIS A 390 0.33 -11.55 3.50
CA HIS A 390 0.04 -12.52 4.55
C HIS A 390 -1.12 -12.02 5.40
N ILE A 391 -2.08 -12.89 5.74
CA ILE A 391 -3.20 -12.57 6.62
C ILE A 391 -3.16 -13.52 7.81
N PHE A 392 -3.15 -12.98 9.02
CA PHE A 392 -3.06 -13.73 10.27
C PHE A 392 -4.34 -13.61 11.09
N ASP A 393 -4.74 -14.71 11.71
CA ASP A 393 -5.84 -14.75 12.67
C ASP A 393 -5.36 -14.31 14.06
N THR A 394 -5.81 -13.13 14.50
CA THR A 394 -5.41 -12.53 15.78
C THR A 394 -5.90 -13.35 16.98
N GLN A 395 -7.08 -13.99 16.89
CA GLN A 395 -7.66 -14.77 18.01
C GLN A 395 -6.96 -16.12 18.19
N SER A 396 -6.28 -16.60 17.15
CA SER A 396 -5.40 -17.77 17.26
C SER A 396 -4.06 -17.45 17.92
N GLY A 397 -3.80 -16.19 18.29
CA GLY A 397 -2.47 -15.73 18.66
C GLY A 397 -1.53 -15.66 17.46
N TYR A 398 -2.07 -15.36 16.27
CA TYR A 398 -1.33 -15.20 15.00
C TYR A 398 -0.70 -16.49 14.45
N VAL A 399 -1.03 -17.67 15.02
CA VAL A 399 -0.47 -18.96 14.59
C VAL A 399 -1.13 -19.53 13.33
N LYS A 400 -2.24 -18.96 12.87
CA LYS A 400 -2.94 -19.38 11.64
C LYS A 400 -2.83 -18.29 10.57
N GLY A 401 -2.33 -18.67 9.40
CA GLY A 401 -2.04 -17.75 8.29
C GLY A 401 -2.67 -18.15 6.96
N GLN A 402 -3.11 -17.15 6.21
CA GLN A 402 -3.35 -17.21 4.77
C GLN A 402 -2.22 -16.48 4.06
N GLU A 403 -1.73 -17.04 2.97
CA GLU A 403 -0.76 -16.40 2.09
C GLU A 403 -1.42 -16.15 0.73
N ILE A 404 -1.33 -14.91 0.25
CA ILE A 404 -1.71 -14.52 -1.11
C ILE A 404 -0.42 -14.40 -1.90
N ASP A 405 -0.21 -15.37 -2.79
CA ASP A 405 0.96 -15.49 -3.66
C ASP A 405 0.64 -14.90 -5.05
N LEU A 406 1.22 -13.73 -5.33
CA LEU A 406 1.01 -12.91 -6.52
C LEU A 406 2.36 -12.49 -7.13
N PHE A 407 2.38 -11.83 -8.28
CA PHE A 407 3.59 -11.30 -8.91
C PHE A 407 3.49 -9.80 -9.19
N GLY A 408 4.54 -9.06 -8.84
CA GLY A 408 4.65 -7.62 -9.04
C GLY A 408 4.76 -6.85 -7.73
N GLU A 409 5.09 -5.57 -7.83
CA GLU A 409 5.21 -4.71 -6.65
C GLU A 409 3.84 -4.41 -6.05
N ILE A 410 3.75 -4.42 -4.72
CA ILE A 410 2.50 -4.19 -4.00
C ILE A 410 2.43 -2.72 -3.60
N ALA A 411 1.65 -1.91 -4.31
CA ALA A 411 1.52 -0.48 -4.07
C ALA A 411 0.75 -0.13 -2.78
N GLY A 412 -0.05 -1.08 -2.28
CA GLY A 412 -0.75 -0.96 -1.00
C GLY A 412 -1.82 -2.02 -0.80
N ILE A 413 -2.27 -2.15 0.44
CA ILE A 413 -3.33 -3.06 0.86
C ILE A 413 -4.37 -2.30 1.70
N SER A 414 -5.64 -2.67 1.58
CA SER A 414 -6.71 -2.08 2.39
C SER A 414 -7.86 -3.05 2.62
N PHE A 415 -8.20 -3.26 3.90
CA PHE A 415 -9.48 -3.86 4.26
C PHE A 415 -10.58 -2.81 4.15
N SER A 416 -11.75 -3.22 3.67
CA SER A 416 -12.95 -2.38 3.75
C SER A 416 -13.32 -2.14 5.22
N PRO A 417 -13.87 -0.96 5.57
CA PRO A 417 -14.22 -0.64 6.96
C PRO A 417 -15.24 -1.60 7.58
N ASP A 418 -16.08 -2.26 6.77
CA ASP A 418 -17.03 -3.28 7.19
C ASP A 418 -16.41 -4.68 7.31
N THR A 419 -15.11 -4.82 7.06
CA THR A 419 -14.31 -6.05 7.09
C THR A 419 -14.62 -7.07 5.99
N GLU A 420 -15.51 -6.76 5.05
CA GLU A 420 -15.99 -7.75 4.09
C GLU A 420 -15.10 -7.91 2.87
N ALA A 421 -14.22 -6.96 2.57
CA ALA A 421 -13.32 -7.01 1.43
C ALA A 421 -11.87 -6.68 1.83
N LEU A 422 -10.94 -7.26 1.09
CA LEU A 422 -9.53 -6.89 1.06
C LEU A 422 -9.16 -6.54 -0.37
N PHE A 423 -8.45 -5.43 -0.53
CA PHE A 423 -7.93 -4.96 -1.81
C PHE A 423 -6.41 -4.95 -1.80
N VAL A 424 -5.81 -5.38 -2.90
CA VAL A 424 -4.36 -5.36 -3.13
C VAL A 424 -4.07 -4.69 -4.46
N GLY A 425 -3.32 -3.59 -4.41
CA GLY A 425 -2.92 -2.84 -5.61
C GLY A 425 -1.56 -3.31 -6.10
N ILE A 426 -1.48 -3.72 -7.36
CA ILE A 426 -0.26 -4.24 -7.98
C ILE A 426 0.25 -3.21 -8.98
N ALA A 427 1.50 -2.81 -8.80
CA ALA A 427 2.28 -2.05 -9.76
C ALA A 427 3.18 -3.03 -10.53
N ASP A 428 2.83 -3.24 -11.78
CA ASP A 428 3.64 -4.00 -12.73
C ASP A 428 3.40 -3.44 -14.14
N ARG A 429 4.42 -3.51 -15.00
CA ARG A 429 4.36 -2.97 -16.36
C ARG A 429 3.24 -3.64 -17.17
N THR A 430 3.10 -4.95 -17.03
CA THR A 430 2.25 -5.82 -17.88
C THR A 430 1.01 -6.31 -17.15
N TYR A 431 1.16 -6.74 -15.90
CA TYR A 431 0.11 -7.35 -15.08
C TYR A 431 -0.31 -6.47 -13.89
N GLY A 432 0.05 -5.18 -13.93
CA GLY A 432 -0.42 -4.19 -12.96
C GLY A 432 -1.94 -4.17 -12.92
N SER A 433 -2.50 -4.21 -11.72
CA SER A 433 -3.91 -4.50 -11.54
C SER A 433 -4.39 -4.20 -10.11
N LEU A 434 -5.69 -4.34 -9.90
CA LEU A 434 -6.34 -4.29 -8.59
C LEU A 434 -7.02 -5.63 -8.30
N LEU A 435 -6.56 -6.33 -7.26
CA LEU A 435 -7.17 -7.56 -6.76
C LEU A 435 -8.19 -7.24 -5.66
N GLU A 436 -9.33 -7.92 -5.73
CA GLU A 436 -10.42 -7.89 -4.76
C GLU A 436 -10.61 -9.29 -4.17
N PHE A 437 -10.67 -9.35 -2.84
CA PHE A 437 -10.97 -10.57 -2.09
C PHE A 437 -12.13 -10.31 -1.14
N ASN A 438 -13.00 -11.30 -0.93
CA ASN A 438 -14.11 -11.23 0.01
C ASN A 438 -13.83 -12.07 1.25
N ARG A 439 -14.20 -11.55 2.42
CA ARG A 439 -14.07 -12.28 3.68
C ARG A 439 -14.90 -13.55 3.65
N ARG A 440 -14.26 -14.68 3.96
CA ARG A 440 -14.94 -15.96 4.12
C ARG A 440 -15.67 -16.00 5.45
N ARG A 441 -16.97 -16.24 5.42
CA ARG A 441 -17.78 -16.50 6.62
C ARG A 441 -18.02 -17.99 6.75
N CYS A 442 -17.49 -18.60 7.81
CA CYS A 442 -17.88 -19.95 8.20
C CYS A 442 -19.19 -19.88 8.98
N ASN A 443 -20.31 -20.06 8.29
CA ASN A 443 -21.64 -20.12 8.91
C ASN A 443 -21.86 -21.51 9.53
N SER A 444 -21.25 -21.78 10.68
CA SER A 444 -21.36 -23.06 11.39
C SER A 444 -22.81 -23.45 11.78
N TYR A 445 -23.76 -22.50 11.73
CA TYR A 445 -25.18 -22.77 11.97
C TYR A 445 -25.87 -23.53 10.83
N LEU A 446 -25.33 -23.50 9.60
CA LEU A 446 -25.85 -24.30 8.48
C LEU A 446 -25.36 -25.75 8.56
N ASP A 447 -24.16 -25.97 9.11
CA ASP A 447 -23.57 -27.31 9.29
C ASP A 447 -24.17 -28.07 10.47
N SER A 448 -25.06 -27.46 11.26
CA SER A 448 -25.77 -28.09 12.39
C SER A 448 -27.20 -28.53 12.05
N ILE A 449 -27.61 -28.41 10.78
CA ILE A 449 -28.92 -28.87 10.26
C ILE A 449 -28.77 -30.15 9.40
N LEU A 450 -27.55 -30.65 9.20
CA LEU A 450 -27.27 -31.97 8.62
C LEU A 450 -26.84 -32.95 9.72
#